data_AF-A0A133XIR7-F1
#
_entry.id   AF-A0A133XIR7-F1
#
_cell.length_a   1.000
_cell.length_b   1.000
_cell.length_c   1.000
_cell.angle_alpha   90.00
_cell.angle_beta   90.00
_cell.angle_gamma   90.00
#
_symmetry.space_group_name_H-M   'P 1'
#
loop_
_entity.id
_entity.type
_entity.pdbx_description
1 polymer ?
#
loop_
_entity_poly.entity_id
_entity_poly.type
_entity_poly.pdbx_seq_one_letter_code
_entity_poly.pdbx_strand_id
1 'polypeptide(L)'
;MNLREAHDRTWLGRGTVRSLRLSTAFHIIGLALDPAKPDTEHRYTATDITHLGINNLNVTLAESFHVDLIGLYHPSTYVIYGTDTEQPSFEKVVWRVKKGLTPRGGAGPSLGDVPSLPHGGIRGEGSTPEYVGGRPEMTPTYGHGTPYVYQTSHWELHCLLQDGKGDGTVPQSSGAAPLKESKSHVRQQFRMTGFGHEPAYKNTDVQQASLFSINKIAGSAKVPA
;
A
#
# COMPACT_ATOMS: atom_id res chain seq x y z
N MET A 1 24.73 -11.04 41.51
CA MET A 1 24.09 -9.70 41.61
C MET A 1 22.74 -9.89 42.27
N ASN A 2 22.42 -9.14 43.32
CA ASN A 2 21.12 -9.27 44.00
C ASN A 2 20.03 -8.56 43.16
N LEU A 3 18.76 -8.98 43.28
CA LEU A 3 17.63 -8.43 42.49
C LEU A 3 17.38 -6.93 42.71
N ARG A 4 17.72 -6.38 43.88
CA ARG A 4 17.57 -4.94 44.20
C ARG A 4 18.65 -4.10 43.50
N GLU A 5 19.89 -4.60 43.48
CA GLU A 5 21.06 -3.93 42.89
C GLU A 5 20.99 -3.88 41.36
N ALA A 6 20.27 -4.82 40.73
CA ALA A 6 20.02 -4.83 39.29
C ALA A 6 19.06 -3.72 38.83
N HIS A 7 18.09 -3.34 39.67
CA HIS A 7 17.10 -2.31 39.37
C HIS A 7 17.71 -0.89 39.41
N ASP A 8 18.71 -0.65 40.26
CA ASP A 8 19.36 0.66 40.41
C ASP A 8 20.37 0.99 39.30
N ARG A 9 20.62 0.06 38.38
CA ARG A 9 21.63 0.19 37.29
C ARG A 9 21.08 -0.08 35.89
N THR A 10 19.77 -0.17 35.73
CA THR A 10 19.14 -0.42 34.43
C THR A 10 18.97 0.89 33.66
N TRP A 11 19.28 0.88 32.35
CA TRP A 11 19.10 2.01 31.45
C TRP A 11 18.23 1.61 30.25
N LEU A 12 17.33 2.50 29.83
CA LEU A 12 16.47 2.28 28.66
C LEU A 12 17.10 2.96 27.43
N GLY A 13 17.45 2.16 26.43
CA GLY A 13 18.00 2.62 25.15
C GLY A 13 17.10 2.29 23.96
N ARG A 14 17.23 3.07 22.88
CA ARG A 14 16.63 2.75 21.57
C ARG A 14 17.73 2.63 20.52
N GLY A 15 17.62 1.67 19.62
CA GLY A 15 18.60 1.43 18.56
C GLY A 15 18.05 0.63 17.39
N THR A 16 18.77 0.62 16.28
CA THR A 16 18.39 -0.07 15.04
C THR A 16 19.11 -1.41 14.83
N VAL A 17 19.89 -1.85 15.82
CA VAL A 17 20.68 -3.09 15.77
C VAL A 17 19.74 -4.31 15.80
N ARG A 18 19.65 -5.01 14.67
CA ARG A 18 18.71 -6.13 14.47
C ARG A 18 19.20 -7.47 15.03
N SER A 19 20.46 -7.57 15.42
CA SER A 19 21.10 -8.82 15.88
C SER A 19 21.15 -8.98 17.40
N LEU A 20 20.74 -7.96 18.17
CA LEU A 20 20.69 -8.04 19.63
C LEU A 20 19.65 -9.08 20.07
N ARG A 21 20.05 -9.98 20.96
CA ARG A 21 19.17 -10.94 21.63
C ARG A 21 19.22 -10.71 23.13
N LEU A 22 18.21 -11.20 23.84
CA LEU A 22 18.25 -11.26 25.30
C LEU A 22 19.56 -11.92 25.76
N SER A 23 20.16 -11.37 26.81
CA SER A 23 21.46 -11.81 27.36
C SER A 23 22.67 -11.60 26.44
N THR A 24 22.51 -10.97 25.28
CA THR A 24 23.66 -10.55 24.46
C THR A 24 24.42 -9.46 25.19
N ALA A 25 25.73 -9.65 25.36
CA ALA A 25 26.60 -8.64 25.92
C ALA A 25 27.17 -7.74 24.81
N PHE A 26 27.19 -6.43 25.03
CA PHE A 26 27.64 -5.45 24.05
C PHE A 26 28.32 -4.25 24.72
N HIS A 27 29.08 -3.51 23.91
CA HIS A 27 29.75 -2.27 24.31
C HIS A 27 29.07 -1.11 23.59
N ILE A 28 28.92 0.02 24.27
CA ILE A 28 28.47 1.26 23.66
C ILE A 28 29.67 2.19 23.57
N ILE A 29 30.02 2.62 22.36
CA ILE A 29 31.12 3.56 22.12
C ILE A 29 30.53 4.96 22.03
N GLY A 30 31.17 5.94 22.68
CA GLY A 30 30.79 7.36 22.58
C GLY A 30 29.72 7.84 23.58
N LEU A 31 29.33 7.01 24.56
CA LEU A 31 28.63 7.53 25.74
C LEU A 31 29.58 8.41 26.55
N ALA A 32 29.10 9.55 27.04
CA ALA A 32 29.86 10.38 27.97
C ALA A 32 30.18 9.54 29.23
N LEU A 33 31.46 9.30 29.47
CA LEU A 33 31.93 8.57 30.64
C LEU A 33 31.99 9.51 31.83
N ASP A 34 31.71 8.99 33.03
CA ASP A 34 31.94 9.73 34.27
C ASP A 34 33.45 9.97 34.42
N PRO A 35 33.91 11.24 34.41
CA PRO A 35 35.33 11.56 34.51
C PRO A 35 35.95 11.13 35.84
N ALA A 36 35.15 10.86 36.88
CA ALA A 36 35.64 10.33 38.16
C ALA A 36 35.94 8.83 38.13
N LYS A 37 35.52 8.10 37.08
CA LYS A 37 35.69 6.63 36.96
C LYS A 37 36.06 6.19 35.54
N PRO A 38 37.19 6.66 35.00
CA PRO A 38 37.57 6.47 33.60
C PRO A 38 37.84 5.00 33.22
N ASP A 39 38.24 4.16 34.18
CA ASP A 39 38.65 2.77 33.94
C ASP A 39 37.53 1.73 34.14
N THR A 40 36.27 2.17 34.23
CA THR A 40 35.16 1.23 34.45
C THR A 40 34.88 0.41 33.19
N GLU A 41 34.83 -0.91 33.30
CA GLU A 41 34.43 -1.76 32.18
C GLU A 41 32.93 -1.52 31.85
N HIS A 42 32.65 -0.83 30.75
CA HIS A 42 31.30 -0.51 30.30
C HIS A 42 30.74 -1.61 29.38
N ARG A 43 30.57 -2.81 29.94
CA ARG A 43 29.93 -3.93 29.28
C ARG A 43 28.46 -4.02 29.70
N TYR A 44 27.56 -3.94 28.73
CA TYR A 44 26.12 -3.98 28.95
C TYR A 44 25.57 -5.34 28.53
N THR A 45 24.50 -5.78 29.17
CA THR A 45 23.77 -7.00 28.80
C THR A 45 22.31 -6.64 28.56
N ALA A 46 21.75 -7.08 27.44
CA ALA A 46 20.33 -6.85 27.14
C ALA A 46 19.45 -7.70 28.08
N THR A 47 18.75 -7.07 29.01
CA THR A 47 17.87 -7.73 29.98
C THR A 47 16.42 -7.81 29.54
N ASP A 48 16.00 -6.96 28.60
CA ASP A 48 14.70 -7.00 27.91
C ASP A 48 14.86 -6.38 26.51
N ILE A 49 14.10 -6.89 25.53
CA ILE A 49 14.07 -6.35 24.17
C ILE A 49 12.61 -6.34 23.69
N THR A 50 12.05 -5.14 23.54
CA THR A 50 10.76 -4.95 22.87
C THR A 50 10.99 -4.67 21.38
N HIS A 51 10.60 -5.61 20.51
CA HIS A 51 10.56 -5.37 19.07
C HIS A 51 9.26 -4.62 18.71
N LEU A 52 9.39 -3.38 18.24
CA LEU A 52 8.31 -2.75 17.48
C LEU A 52 8.33 -3.39 16.08
N GLY A 53 7.37 -4.26 15.78
CA GLY A 53 7.24 -4.89 14.48
C GLY A 53 7.11 -3.84 13.38
N ILE A 54 8.15 -3.68 12.55
CA ILE A 54 8.22 -2.69 11.46
C ILE A 54 7.11 -2.91 10.41
N ASN A 55 6.52 -4.11 10.35
CA ASN A 55 5.65 -4.54 9.26
C ASN A 55 4.35 -3.73 9.11
N ASN A 56 3.85 -3.09 10.16
CA ASN A 56 2.61 -2.29 10.08
C ASN A 56 2.82 -0.79 10.30
N LEU A 57 4.03 -0.35 10.66
CA LEU A 57 4.28 1.06 10.97
C LEU A 57 3.93 1.97 9.79
N ASN A 58 4.34 1.59 8.57
CA ASN A 58 4.06 2.39 7.38
C ASN A 58 2.57 2.45 7.03
N VAL A 59 1.83 1.36 7.27
CA VAL A 59 0.38 1.34 7.03
C VAL A 59 -0.33 2.25 8.03
N THR A 60 0.01 2.17 9.31
CA THR A 60 -0.56 3.05 10.35
C THR A 60 -0.17 4.52 10.13
N LEU A 61 1.06 4.80 9.69
CA LEU A 61 1.49 6.16 9.35
C LEU A 61 0.70 6.70 8.15
N ALA A 62 0.52 5.91 7.11
CA ALA A 62 -0.27 6.29 5.94
C ALA A 62 -1.75 6.53 6.31
N GLU A 63 -2.34 5.65 7.13
CA GLU A 63 -3.70 5.82 7.64
C GLU A 63 -3.87 7.12 8.43
N SER A 64 -2.96 7.39 9.38
CA SER A 64 -2.99 8.62 10.18
C SER A 64 -2.86 9.85 9.30
N PHE A 65 -1.92 9.82 8.34
CA PHE A 65 -1.74 10.89 7.38
C PHE A 65 -2.98 11.11 6.49
N HIS A 66 -3.65 10.04 6.04
CA HIS A 66 -4.88 10.16 5.26
C HIS A 66 -6.00 10.82 6.06
N VAL A 67 -6.16 10.49 7.34
CA VAL A 67 -7.13 11.13 8.24
C VAL A 67 -6.82 12.62 8.38
N ASP A 68 -5.56 12.96 8.60
CA ASP A 68 -5.11 14.35 8.77
C ASP A 68 -5.34 15.19 7.50
N LEU A 69 -5.30 14.58 6.31
CA LEU A 69 -5.53 15.27 5.03
C LEU A 69 -7.01 15.55 4.71
N ILE A 70 -7.97 14.93 5.40
CA ILE A 70 -9.39 15.04 5.06
C ILE A 70 -9.83 16.52 5.08
N GLY A 71 -10.42 16.96 3.97
CA GLY A 71 -10.97 18.31 3.84
C GLY A 71 -9.93 19.43 3.76
N LEU A 72 -8.63 19.12 3.86
CA LEU A 72 -7.54 20.09 3.77
C LEU A 72 -7.27 20.47 2.31
N TYR A 73 -7.89 21.56 1.90
CA TYR A 73 -7.63 22.23 0.62
C TYR A 73 -7.34 23.70 0.86
N HIS A 74 -6.51 24.30 0.01
CA HIS A 74 -6.26 25.73 0.08
C HIS A 74 -7.56 26.51 -0.22
N PRO A 75 -7.85 27.66 0.43
CA PRO A 75 -9.09 28.42 0.19
C PRO A 75 -9.28 28.94 -1.23
N SER A 76 -8.24 28.88 -2.07
CA SER A 76 -8.28 29.23 -3.49
C SER A 76 -7.91 28.02 -4.36
N THR A 77 -8.55 26.87 -4.11
CA THR A 77 -8.30 25.63 -4.85
C THR A 77 -9.15 25.55 -6.11
N TYR A 78 -8.51 25.22 -7.22
CA TYR A 78 -9.13 24.89 -8.50
C TYR A 78 -8.70 23.48 -8.88
N VAL A 79 -9.67 22.62 -9.23
CA VAL A 79 -9.43 21.18 -9.42
C VAL A 79 -9.75 20.79 -10.85
N ILE A 80 -8.90 19.97 -11.47
CA ILE A 80 -9.15 19.36 -12.77
C ILE A 80 -9.01 17.85 -12.58
N TYR A 81 -9.98 17.08 -13.08
CA TYR A 81 -9.91 15.61 -13.02
C TYR A 81 -10.56 14.96 -14.24
N GLY A 82 -10.05 13.78 -14.61
CA GLY A 82 -10.58 12.97 -15.68
C GLY A 82 -11.75 12.08 -15.24
N THR A 83 -12.72 11.91 -16.13
CA THR A 83 -13.94 11.12 -15.90
C THR A 83 -14.38 10.38 -17.17
N ASP A 84 -13.42 9.82 -17.90
CA ASP A 84 -13.62 9.25 -19.22
C ASP A 84 -14.01 7.76 -19.13
N THR A 85 -14.93 7.32 -19.99
CA THR A 85 -15.21 5.89 -20.20
C THR A 85 -14.13 5.20 -21.02
N GLU A 86 -13.43 5.96 -21.87
CA GLU A 86 -12.34 5.47 -22.71
C GLU A 86 -11.00 5.37 -21.96
N GLN A 87 -10.94 5.91 -20.74
CA GLN A 87 -9.81 5.79 -19.81
C GLN A 87 -10.29 5.18 -18.49
N PRO A 88 -10.75 3.92 -18.51
CA PRO A 88 -11.34 3.32 -17.32
C PRO A 88 -10.30 3.14 -16.22
N SER A 89 -10.73 3.31 -14.98
CA SER A 89 -9.92 3.15 -13.77
C SER A 89 -10.57 2.15 -12.82
N PHE A 90 -9.78 1.58 -11.91
CA PHE A 90 -10.30 0.68 -10.87
C PHE A 90 -11.02 1.50 -9.79
N GLU A 91 -12.36 1.59 -9.87
CA GLU A 91 -13.18 2.06 -8.75
C GLU A 91 -13.23 0.99 -7.65
N LYS A 92 -13.24 -0.27 -8.08
CA LYS A 92 -13.17 -1.43 -7.20
C LYS A 92 -12.18 -2.44 -7.74
N VAL A 93 -11.46 -3.09 -6.83
CA VAL A 93 -10.71 -4.31 -7.14
C VAL A 93 -11.62 -5.49 -6.81
N VAL A 94 -12.16 -6.14 -7.85
CA VAL A 94 -13.13 -7.23 -7.70
C VAL A 94 -12.50 -8.55 -8.13
N TRP A 95 -12.52 -9.53 -7.23
CA TRP A 95 -12.10 -10.90 -7.53
C TRP A 95 -13.31 -11.80 -7.71
N ARG A 96 -13.37 -12.48 -8.86
CA ARG A 96 -14.39 -13.50 -9.14
C ARG A 96 -13.79 -14.88 -8.90
N VAL A 97 -14.38 -15.61 -7.97
CA VAL A 97 -14.01 -17.00 -7.70
C VAL A 97 -14.78 -17.93 -8.65
N LYS A 98 -14.06 -18.78 -9.38
CA LYS A 98 -14.63 -19.85 -10.20
C LYS A 98 -14.15 -21.21 -9.71
N LYS A 99 -14.97 -22.24 -9.91
CA LYS A 99 -14.56 -23.62 -9.61
C LYS A 99 -13.44 -24.03 -10.58
N GLY A 100 -12.32 -24.47 -10.03
CA GLY A 100 -11.19 -24.97 -10.82
C GLY A 100 -11.33 -26.43 -11.21
N LEU A 101 -10.40 -26.91 -12.03
CA LEU A 101 -10.28 -28.34 -12.31
C LEU A 101 -9.70 -29.06 -11.09
N THR A 102 -10.58 -29.68 -10.30
CA THR A 102 -10.23 -30.23 -8.98
C THR A 102 -9.14 -31.31 -9.08
N PRO A 103 -8.03 -31.20 -8.34
CA PRO A 103 -6.98 -32.21 -8.29
C PRO A 103 -7.50 -33.56 -7.79
N ARG A 104 -6.85 -34.67 -8.20
CA ARG A 104 -7.18 -36.00 -7.65
C ARG A 104 -6.73 -36.10 -6.19
N GLY A 105 -7.65 -36.49 -5.31
CA GLY A 105 -7.37 -36.85 -3.92
C GLY A 105 -7.29 -35.65 -2.97
N GLY A 106 -8.44 -35.18 -2.49
CA GLY A 106 -8.54 -34.23 -1.39
C GLY A 106 -9.74 -33.29 -1.52
N ALA A 107 -10.44 -33.04 -0.41
CA ALA A 107 -11.39 -31.94 -0.33
C ALA A 107 -10.59 -30.62 -0.27
N GLY A 108 -10.89 -29.69 -1.17
CA GLY A 108 -10.32 -28.34 -1.12
C GLY A 108 -10.96 -27.47 -0.04
N PRO A 109 -10.43 -26.25 0.19
CA PRO A 109 -11.08 -25.27 1.05
C PRO A 109 -12.49 -24.98 0.56
N SER A 110 -13.43 -24.71 1.47
CA SER A 110 -14.76 -24.27 1.08
C SER A 110 -14.69 -22.88 0.45
N LEU A 111 -15.71 -22.49 -0.34
CA LEU A 111 -15.75 -21.17 -0.96
C LEU A 111 -15.66 -20.03 0.08
N GLY A 112 -16.23 -20.25 1.27
CA GLY A 112 -16.19 -19.26 2.36
C GLY A 112 -14.81 -19.10 2.98
N ASP A 113 -13.94 -20.10 2.88
CA ASP A 113 -12.58 -20.05 3.43
C ASP A 113 -11.60 -19.35 2.50
N VAL A 114 -11.90 -19.30 1.20
CA VAL A 114 -11.00 -18.75 0.15
C VAL A 114 -10.47 -17.35 0.47
N PRO A 115 -11.29 -16.37 0.91
CA PRO A 115 -10.79 -15.03 1.23
C PRO A 115 -9.82 -14.97 2.42
N SER A 116 -9.81 -15.99 3.28
CA SER A 116 -8.98 -16.07 4.48
C SER A 116 -7.74 -16.95 4.31
N LEU A 117 -7.51 -17.49 3.10
CA LEU A 117 -6.35 -18.32 2.84
C LEU A 117 -5.06 -17.48 2.89
N PRO A 118 -3.97 -18.02 3.47
CA PRO A 118 -2.67 -17.38 3.37
C PRO A 118 -2.21 -17.38 1.91
N HIS A 119 -1.41 -16.39 1.52
CA HIS A 119 -0.92 -16.25 0.15
C HIS A 119 -0.13 -17.49 -0.33
N GLY A 120 0.52 -18.23 0.59
CA GLY A 120 1.18 -19.49 0.26
C GLY A 120 0.25 -20.62 -0.23
N GLY A 121 -1.07 -20.49 -0.03
CA GLY A 121 -2.08 -21.40 -0.58
C GLY A 121 -2.55 -21.03 -1.99
N ILE A 122 -2.06 -19.91 -2.54
CA ILE A 122 -2.42 -19.36 -3.84
C ILE A 122 -1.19 -19.43 -4.75
N ARG A 123 -1.36 -19.99 -5.94
CA ARG A 123 -0.33 -20.05 -6.98
C ARG A 123 -0.66 -19.06 -8.09
N GLY A 124 0.22 -18.09 -8.31
CA GLY A 124 0.11 -17.11 -9.39
C GLY A 124 1.37 -16.25 -9.46
N GLU A 125 1.53 -15.54 -10.58
CA GLU A 125 2.65 -14.62 -10.82
C GLU A 125 2.15 -13.17 -11.00
N GLY A 126 1.03 -12.83 -10.35
CA GLY A 126 0.36 -11.54 -10.53
C GLY A 126 -0.43 -11.44 -11.84
N SER A 127 -0.80 -12.59 -12.42
CA SER A 127 -1.68 -12.70 -13.58
C SER A 127 -2.99 -13.37 -13.19
N THR A 128 -4.05 -13.07 -13.94
CA THR A 128 -5.36 -13.71 -13.76
C THR A 128 -5.55 -14.85 -14.77
N PRO A 129 -6.01 -16.05 -14.35
CA PRO A 129 -6.37 -16.39 -12.98
C PRO A 129 -5.19 -16.80 -12.08
N GLU A 130 -5.36 -16.58 -10.78
CA GLU A 130 -4.57 -17.24 -9.74
C GLU A 130 -5.27 -18.52 -9.27
N TYR A 131 -4.52 -19.50 -8.78
CA TYR A 131 -5.01 -20.85 -8.51
C TYR A 131 -4.94 -21.18 -7.02
N VAL A 132 -6.06 -21.58 -6.43
CA VAL A 132 -6.11 -22.07 -5.05
C VAL A 132 -5.80 -23.56 -5.01
N GLY A 133 -4.63 -23.90 -4.48
CA GLY A 133 -4.13 -25.27 -4.40
C GLY A 133 -3.88 -25.94 -5.77
N GLY A 134 -3.93 -27.27 -5.78
CA GLY A 134 -3.62 -28.08 -6.96
C GLY A 134 -2.19 -27.91 -7.49
N ARG A 135 -1.96 -28.30 -8.74
CA ARG A 135 -0.65 -28.23 -9.43
C ARG A 135 -0.81 -28.26 -10.95
N PRO A 136 0.22 -27.83 -11.72
CA PRO A 136 0.30 -28.17 -13.12
C PRO A 136 0.34 -29.70 -13.27
N GLU A 137 -0.51 -30.25 -14.13
CA GLU A 137 -0.53 -31.67 -14.49
C GLU A 137 -0.38 -31.82 -16.00
N MET A 138 0.17 -32.95 -16.43
CA MET A 138 0.43 -33.25 -17.83
C MET A 138 -0.55 -34.31 -18.31
N THR A 139 -1.17 -34.11 -19.47
CA THR A 139 -2.08 -35.09 -20.04
C THR A 139 -1.32 -36.39 -20.34
N PRO A 140 -1.85 -37.57 -19.97
CA PRO A 140 -1.21 -38.83 -20.31
C PRO A 140 -1.18 -39.01 -21.83
N THR A 141 0.00 -39.30 -22.39
CA THR A 141 0.20 -39.56 -23.82
C THR A 141 -0.35 -40.93 -24.18
N TYR A 142 -1.57 -40.99 -24.72
CA TYR A 142 -2.09 -42.19 -25.37
C TYR A 142 -2.03 -41.98 -26.90
N GLY A 143 -1.11 -42.68 -27.58
CA GLY A 143 -0.94 -42.63 -29.04
C GLY A 143 -0.02 -41.49 -29.54
N HIS A 144 -0.31 -40.93 -30.72
CA HIS A 144 0.49 -39.89 -31.40
C HIS A 144 0.18 -38.44 -30.94
N GLY A 145 -0.49 -38.24 -29.80
CA GLY A 145 -0.83 -36.91 -29.29
C GLY A 145 0.35 -36.21 -28.63
N THR A 146 0.49 -34.90 -28.83
CA THR A 146 1.45 -34.09 -28.07
C THR A 146 0.92 -33.87 -26.65
N PRO A 147 1.71 -34.16 -25.61
CA PRO A 147 1.29 -33.89 -24.24
C PRO A 147 1.19 -32.37 -24.02
N TYR A 148 0.17 -31.93 -23.30
CA TYR A 148 0.00 -30.54 -22.87
C TYR A 148 -0.13 -30.47 -21.35
N VAL A 149 0.33 -29.35 -20.79
CA VAL A 149 0.23 -29.05 -19.36
C VAL A 149 -1.06 -28.28 -19.10
N TYR A 150 -1.84 -28.70 -18.12
CA TYR A 150 -3.03 -28.01 -17.65
C TYR A 150 -2.94 -27.73 -16.16
N GLN A 151 -3.65 -26.71 -15.68
CA GLN A 151 -3.65 -26.34 -14.27
C GLN A 151 -4.79 -27.03 -13.54
N THR A 152 -4.47 -27.75 -12.46
CA THR A 152 -5.48 -28.18 -11.49
C THR A 152 -5.55 -27.20 -10.33
N SER A 153 -6.75 -26.98 -9.81
CA SER A 153 -7.03 -26.08 -8.69
C SER A 153 -8.40 -26.39 -8.10
N HIS A 154 -8.61 -26.08 -6.83
CA HIS A 154 -9.95 -26.15 -6.24
C HIS A 154 -10.78 -24.94 -6.67
N TRP A 155 -10.14 -23.77 -6.70
CA TRP A 155 -10.73 -22.51 -7.13
C TRP A 155 -9.74 -21.73 -7.99
N GLU A 156 -10.29 -20.97 -8.94
CA GLU A 156 -9.58 -19.97 -9.72
C GLU A 156 -10.04 -18.59 -9.27
N LEU A 157 -9.09 -17.70 -8.99
CA LEU A 157 -9.32 -16.31 -8.60
C LEU A 157 -9.09 -15.44 -9.83
N HIS A 158 -10.15 -14.84 -10.34
CA HIS A 158 -10.09 -13.96 -11.51
C HIS A 158 -10.19 -12.49 -11.07
N CYS A 159 -9.10 -11.74 -11.14
CA CYS A 159 -9.14 -10.29 -10.92
C CYS A 159 -9.82 -9.63 -12.13
N LEU A 160 -10.93 -8.96 -11.89
CA LEU A 160 -11.66 -8.27 -12.95
C LEU A 160 -10.92 -6.99 -13.35
N LEU A 161 -11.15 -6.55 -14.60
CA LEU A 161 -10.62 -5.31 -15.14
C LEU A 161 -11.31 -4.08 -14.52
N GLN A 162 -10.83 -2.90 -14.92
CA GLN A 162 -11.35 -1.60 -14.52
C GLN A 162 -12.87 -1.52 -14.69
N ASP A 163 -13.56 -1.02 -13.66
CA ASP A 163 -15.02 -1.00 -13.57
C ASP A 163 -15.62 0.41 -13.52
N GLY A 164 -14.76 1.44 -13.48
CA GLY A 164 -15.17 2.83 -13.34
C GLY A 164 -14.59 3.76 -14.38
N LYS A 165 -15.22 4.92 -14.52
CA LYS A 165 -14.69 6.04 -15.30
C LYS A 165 -13.50 6.66 -14.56
N GLY A 166 -12.58 7.26 -15.29
CA GLY A 166 -11.44 7.94 -14.69
C GLY A 166 -10.53 8.55 -15.72
N ASP A 167 -9.24 8.54 -15.44
CA ASP A 167 -8.17 8.94 -16.36
C ASP A 167 -7.20 7.78 -16.62
N GLY A 168 -7.61 6.54 -16.40
CA GLY A 168 -6.76 5.36 -16.53
C GLY A 168 -5.90 5.06 -15.29
N THR A 169 -5.84 5.96 -14.30
CA THR A 169 -5.16 5.72 -13.01
C THR A 169 -6.06 6.08 -11.83
N VAL A 170 -6.58 7.30 -11.82
CA VAL A 170 -7.42 7.84 -10.75
C VAL A 170 -8.89 7.66 -11.12
N PRO A 171 -9.67 6.94 -10.30
CA PRO A 171 -11.10 6.78 -10.54
C PRO A 171 -11.87 8.08 -10.29
N GLN A 172 -13.03 8.20 -10.94
CA GLN A 172 -13.91 9.37 -10.83
C GLN A 172 -14.28 9.69 -9.38
N SER A 173 -14.49 8.69 -8.53
CA SER A 173 -14.82 8.88 -7.11
C SER A 173 -13.76 9.70 -6.37
N SER A 174 -12.49 9.38 -6.59
CA SER A 174 -11.33 10.08 -6.02
C SER A 174 -11.12 11.46 -6.67
N GLY A 175 -11.13 11.53 -8.00
CA GLY A 175 -10.96 12.81 -8.71
C GLY A 175 -12.04 13.85 -8.37
N ALA A 176 -13.27 13.39 -8.08
CA ALA A 176 -14.37 14.25 -7.69
C ALA A 176 -14.43 14.58 -6.19
N ALA A 177 -13.60 13.96 -5.36
CA ALA A 177 -13.63 14.11 -3.90
C ALA A 177 -13.42 15.55 -3.41
N PRO A 178 -12.52 16.38 -3.97
CA PRO A 178 -12.25 17.70 -3.43
C PRO A 178 -13.48 18.59 -3.21
N LEU A 179 -14.36 18.68 -4.20
CA LEU A 179 -15.59 19.47 -4.08
C LEU A 179 -16.58 18.87 -3.07
N LYS A 180 -16.58 17.54 -2.88
CA LYS A 180 -17.46 16.89 -1.89
C LYS A 180 -16.98 17.13 -0.47
N GLU A 181 -15.68 16.96 -0.25
CA GLU A 181 -15.05 17.01 1.08
C GLU A 181 -14.80 18.45 1.56
N SER A 182 -14.62 19.42 0.66
CA SER A 182 -14.29 20.81 1.07
C SER A 182 -14.89 21.87 0.15
N LYS A 183 -16.23 21.93 0.13
CA LYS A 183 -17.02 22.90 -0.66
C LYS A 183 -16.60 24.36 -0.47
N SER A 184 -16.17 24.75 0.74
CA SER A 184 -15.79 26.13 1.04
C SER A 184 -14.42 26.53 0.51
N HIS A 185 -13.56 25.55 0.19
CA HIS A 185 -12.18 25.79 -0.26
C HIS A 185 -12.01 25.59 -1.76
N VAL A 186 -12.82 24.72 -2.37
CA VAL A 186 -12.83 24.50 -3.83
C VAL A 186 -13.62 25.61 -4.51
N ARG A 187 -12.93 26.47 -5.26
CA ARG A 187 -13.52 27.58 -6.03
C ARG A 187 -14.16 27.13 -7.33
N GLN A 188 -13.57 26.12 -7.96
CA GLN A 188 -14.08 25.53 -9.19
C GLN A 188 -13.50 24.11 -9.33
N GLN A 189 -14.33 23.18 -9.82
CA GLN A 189 -13.89 21.83 -10.17
C GLN A 189 -14.30 21.54 -11.62
N PHE A 190 -13.33 21.21 -12.45
CA PHE A 190 -13.48 20.88 -13.86
C PHE A 190 -13.49 19.37 -14.01
N ARG A 191 -14.65 18.85 -14.43
CA ARG A 191 -14.84 17.45 -14.81
C ARG A 191 -14.62 17.33 -16.31
N MET A 192 -13.62 16.56 -16.74
CA MET A 192 -13.17 16.57 -18.14
C MET A 192 -12.92 15.15 -18.68
N THR A 193 -12.87 15.01 -20.01
CA THR A 193 -12.64 13.75 -20.74
C THR A 193 -11.59 13.97 -21.83
N GLY A 194 -11.16 12.91 -22.51
CA GLY A 194 -10.24 13.00 -23.65
C GLY A 194 -8.75 13.01 -23.29
N PHE A 195 -8.39 12.53 -22.11
CA PHE A 195 -6.99 12.38 -21.69
C PHE A 195 -6.81 11.27 -20.66
N GLY A 196 -5.65 10.61 -20.71
CA GLY A 196 -5.17 9.74 -19.63
C GLY A 196 -4.41 10.53 -18.57
N HIS A 197 -4.14 9.89 -17.42
CA HIS A 197 -3.53 10.48 -16.24
C HIS A 197 -2.16 11.10 -16.54
N GLU A 198 -1.23 10.29 -17.06
CA GLU A 198 0.13 10.73 -17.35
C GLU A 198 0.19 11.87 -18.40
N PRO A 199 -0.51 11.80 -19.55
CA PRO A 199 -0.49 12.88 -20.53
C PRO A 199 -1.49 14.02 -20.25
N ALA A 200 -2.13 14.11 -19.07
CA ALA A 200 -3.23 15.04 -18.82
C ALA A 200 -2.92 16.49 -19.22
N TYR A 201 -1.73 17.00 -18.86
CA TYR A 201 -1.31 18.37 -19.18
C TYR A 201 -0.86 18.58 -20.64
N LYS A 202 -0.89 17.55 -21.50
CA LYS A 202 -0.76 17.71 -22.95
C LYS A 202 -2.11 18.02 -23.62
N ASN A 203 -3.22 17.81 -22.91
CA ASN A 203 -4.56 18.13 -23.41
C ASN A 203 -4.80 19.65 -23.33
N THR A 204 -5.20 20.25 -24.45
CA THR A 204 -5.41 21.70 -24.56
C THR A 204 -6.48 22.21 -23.59
N ASP A 205 -7.56 21.47 -23.38
CA ASP A 205 -8.64 21.90 -22.48
C ASP A 205 -8.15 21.90 -21.02
N VAL A 206 -7.34 20.91 -20.62
CA VAL A 206 -6.69 20.88 -19.28
C VAL A 206 -5.74 22.06 -19.12
N GLN A 207 -4.98 22.42 -20.16
CA GLN A 207 -4.13 23.61 -20.15
C GLN A 207 -4.96 24.91 -20.02
N GLN A 208 -6.09 25.02 -20.72
CA GLN A 208 -6.98 26.18 -20.62
C GLN A 208 -7.62 26.29 -19.23
N ALA A 209 -8.08 25.19 -18.64
CA ALA A 209 -8.60 25.16 -17.28
C ALA A 209 -7.52 25.56 -16.26
N SER A 210 -6.27 25.15 -16.48
CA SER A 210 -5.13 25.53 -15.65
C SER A 210 -4.83 27.02 -15.75
N LEU A 211 -4.77 27.57 -16.97
CA LEU A 211 -4.55 28.99 -17.22
C LEU A 211 -5.68 29.85 -16.63
N PHE A 212 -6.93 29.42 -16.79
CA PHE A 212 -8.08 30.05 -16.14
C PHE A 212 -7.90 30.13 -14.62
N SER A 213 -7.49 29.02 -14.02
CA SER A 213 -7.31 28.91 -12.57
C SER A 213 -6.21 29.84 -12.07
N ILE A 214 -5.07 29.87 -12.76
CA ILE A 214 -3.95 30.78 -12.49
C ILE A 214 -4.41 32.23 -12.57
N ASN A 215 -5.13 32.61 -13.63
CA ASN A 215 -5.63 33.97 -13.80
C ASN A 215 -6.60 34.38 -12.69
N LYS A 216 -7.44 33.47 -12.20
CA LYS A 216 -8.33 33.74 -11.06
C LYS A 216 -7.57 33.93 -9.75
N ILE A 217 -6.56 33.11 -9.50
CA ILE A 217 -5.69 33.25 -8.33
C ILE A 217 -4.93 34.58 -8.39
N ALA A 218 -4.27 34.87 -9.51
CA ALA A 218 -3.51 36.11 -9.71
C ALA A 218 -4.41 37.35 -9.60
N GLY A 219 -5.61 37.30 -10.17
CA GLY A 219 -6.58 38.39 -10.06
C GLY A 219 -7.10 38.65 -8.64
N SER A 220 -6.87 37.73 -7.70
CA SER A 220 -7.18 37.91 -6.27
C SER A 220 -6.00 38.43 -5.44
N ALA A 221 -4.82 38.55 -6.05
CA ALA A 221 -3.63 39.04 -5.37
C ALA A 221 -3.76 40.53 -5.05
N LYS A 222 -3.32 40.93 -3.85
CA LYS A 222 -3.20 42.34 -3.49
C LYS A 222 -1.93 42.91 -4.12
N VAL A 223 -2.04 44.06 -4.77
CA VAL A 223 -0.86 44.81 -5.20
C VAL A 223 -0.20 45.38 -3.95
N PRO A 224 1.13 45.18 -3.75
CA PRO A 224 1.85 45.85 -2.68
C PRO A 224 1.70 47.36 -2.82
N ALA A 225 1.42 48.04 -1.70
CA ALA A 225 1.35 49.49 -1.64
C ALA A 225 2.72 50.13 -1.92
#